data_AF-A0A928NTZ4-F1
#
_entry.id   AF-A0A928NTZ4-F1
#
_cell.length_a   1.000
_cell.length_b   1.000
_cell.length_c   1.000
_cell.angle_alpha   90.00
_cell.angle_beta   90.00
_cell.angle_gamma   90.00
#
_symmetry.space_group_name_H-M   'P 1'
#
loop_
_entity.id
_entity.type
_entity.pdbx_description
1 polymer ?
#
loop_
_entity_poly.entity_id
_entity_poly.type
_entity_poly.pdbx_seq_one_letter_code
_entity_poly.pdbx_strand_id
1 'polypeptide(L)'
;MRRMKTFVSCLIIFALLCTFVFTDSFFKGESIARLLEMAEALPEDDESFENNKEELSEKAEKIYSLWKKSRKKLEYVASYALIEAADEAMGELYGAYKANDADGFLPAAVKFRDSLERLAVLFGVSFQSLA
;
A
#
# COMPACT_ATOMS: atom_id res chain seq x y z
N MET A 1 -30.84 19.08 -33.55
CA MET A 1 -31.09 18.51 -32.21
C MET A 1 -30.38 17.17 -31.92
N ARG A 2 -30.31 16.20 -32.86
CA ARG A 2 -29.67 14.88 -32.63
C ARG A 2 -28.19 14.95 -32.23
N ARG A 3 -27.39 15.81 -32.89
CA ARG A 3 -25.95 16.03 -32.60
C ARG A 3 -25.67 16.63 -31.21
N MET A 4 -26.59 17.46 -30.70
CA MET A 4 -26.44 18.09 -29.38
C MET A 4 -26.73 17.08 -28.26
N LYS A 5 -27.71 16.19 -28.47
CA LYS A 5 -28.00 15.08 -27.55
C LYS A 5 -26.84 14.08 -27.47
N THR A 6 -26.25 13.70 -28.61
CA THR A 6 -25.08 12.82 -28.62
C THR A 6 -23.86 13.47 -27.96
N PHE A 7 -23.64 14.77 -28.16
CA PHE A 7 -22.55 15.50 -27.51
C PHE A 7 -22.72 15.54 -25.98
N VAL A 8 -23.93 15.86 -25.50
CA VAL A 8 -24.24 15.84 -24.06
C VAL A 8 -24.11 14.42 -23.49
N SER A 9 -24.56 13.39 -24.21
CA SER A 9 -24.37 11.99 -23.79
C SER A 9 -22.89 11.61 -23.68
N CYS A 10 -22.04 12.00 -24.64
CA CYS A 10 -20.60 11.76 -24.57
C CYS A 10 -19.96 12.49 -23.39
N LEU A 11 -20.37 13.73 -23.11
CA LEU A 11 -19.90 14.49 -21.94
C LEU A 11 -20.27 13.81 -20.62
N ILE A 12 -21.48 13.29 -20.50
CA ILE A 12 -21.92 12.56 -19.29
C ILE A 12 -21.11 11.27 -19.13
N ILE A 13 -20.93 10.49 -20.20
CA ILE A 13 -20.12 9.27 -20.15
C ILE A 13 -18.68 9.59 -19.75
N PHE A 14 -18.09 10.63 -20.35
CA PHE A 14 -16.74 11.07 -20.00
C PHE A 14 -16.63 11.51 -18.54
N ALA A 15 -17.58 12.29 -18.04
CA ALA A 15 -17.61 12.71 -16.63
C ALA A 15 -17.71 11.51 -15.68
N LEU A 16 -18.56 10.53 -15.98
CA LEU A 16 -18.67 9.29 -15.20
C LEU A 16 -17.36 8.50 -15.19
N LEU A 17 -16.70 8.36 -16.34
CA LEU A 17 -15.39 7.70 -16.45
C LEU A 17 -14.33 8.44 -15.63
N CYS A 18 -14.27 9.77 -15.71
CA CYS A 18 -13.36 10.57 -14.89
C CYS A 18 -13.62 10.33 -13.39
N THR A 19 -14.87 10.45 -12.94
CA THR A 19 -15.21 10.21 -11.52
C THR A 19 -14.84 8.81 -11.06
N PHE A 20 -15.05 7.79 -11.91
CA PHE A 20 -14.64 6.42 -11.61
C PHE A 20 -13.12 6.30 -11.44
N VAL A 21 -12.34 6.81 -12.39
CA VAL A 21 -10.87 6.77 -12.34
C VAL A 21 -10.33 7.52 -11.12
N PHE A 22 -10.88 8.70 -10.81
CA PHE A 22 -10.48 9.47 -9.62
C PHE A 22 -10.79 8.71 -8.33
N THR A 23 -12.00 8.18 -8.21
CA THR A 23 -12.43 7.46 -6.99
C THR A 23 -11.63 6.19 -6.78
N ASP A 24 -11.37 5.41 -7.84
CA ASP A 24 -10.57 4.19 -7.77
C ASP A 24 -9.10 4.48 -7.40
N SER A 25 -8.52 5.53 -8.00
CA SER A 25 -7.16 5.97 -7.66
C SER A 25 -7.07 6.45 -6.20
N PHE A 26 -8.08 7.18 -5.72
CA PHE A 26 -8.16 7.65 -4.34
C PHE A 26 -8.21 6.49 -3.34
N PHE A 27 -9.09 5.49 -3.56
CA PHE A 27 -9.19 4.32 -2.68
C PHE A 27 -7.91 3.48 -2.66
N LYS A 28 -7.19 3.40 -3.78
CA LYS A 28 -5.88 2.73 -3.85
C LYS A 28 -4.83 3.51 -3.06
N GLY A 29 -4.78 4.82 -3.24
CA GLY A 29 -3.90 5.71 -2.47
C GLY A 29 -4.13 5.61 -0.96
N GLU A 30 -5.40 5.65 -0.51
CA GLU A 30 -5.77 5.48 0.91
C GLU A 30 -5.32 4.12 1.46
N SER A 31 -5.45 3.05 0.68
CA SER A 31 -5.02 1.71 1.09
C SER A 31 -3.50 1.61 1.27
N ILE A 32 -2.73 2.28 0.41
CA ILE A 32 -1.26 2.35 0.51
C ILE A 32 -0.84 3.25 1.67
N ALA A 33 -1.47 4.40 1.86
CA ALA A 33 -1.20 5.30 2.99
C ALA A 33 -1.41 4.61 4.33
N ARG A 34 -2.51 3.85 4.46
CA ARG A 34 -2.79 3.06 5.67
C ARG A 34 -1.78 1.93 5.89
N LEU A 35 -1.32 1.29 4.82
CA LEU A 35 -0.25 0.29 4.92
C LEU A 35 1.05 0.92 5.39
N LEU A 36 1.37 2.11 4.90
CA LEU A 36 2.56 2.85 5.28
C LEU A 36 2.52 3.26 6.75
N GLU A 37 1.41 3.84 7.21
CA GLU A 37 1.19 4.19 8.63
C GLU A 37 1.38 2.96 9.55
N MET A 38 0.85 1.80 9.14
CA MET A 38 1.04 0.56 9.90
C MET A 38 2.49 0.06 9.87
N ALA A 39 3.17 0.20 8.73
CA ALA A 39 4.57 -0.20 8.57
C ALA A 39 5.53 0.72 9.35
N GLU A 40 5.23 2.01 9.45
CA GLU A 40 5.97 2.97 10.28
C GLU A 40 5.81 2.69 11.78
N ALA A 41 4.69 2.10 12.20
CA ALA A 41 4.44 1.71 13.59
C ALA A 41 5.06 0.35 13.97
N LEU A 42 5.88 -0.24 13.09
CA LEU A 42 6.62 -1.47 13.37
C LEU A 42 7.89 -1.17 14.20
N PRO A 43 8.42 -2.17 14.92
CA PRO A 43 9.68 -2.03 15.65
C PRO A 43 10.83 -1.57 14.74
N GLU A 44 11.64 -0.63 15.23
CA GLU A 44 12.85 -0.15 14.55
C GLU A 44 14.14 -0.75 15.14
N ASP A 45 14.04 -1.41 16.30
CA ASP A 45 15.16 -2.04 17.01
C ASP A 45 14.76 -3.36 17.68
N ASP A 46 15.78 -4.13 18.07
CA ASP A 46 15.62 -5.47 18.66
C ASP A 46 14.88 -5.44 20.00
N GLU A 47 15.08 -4.40 20.80
CA GLU A 47 14.43 -4.24 22.11
C GLU A 47 12.92 -4.06 21.94
N SER A 48 12.50 -3.22 20.98
CA SER A 48 11.11 -2.97 20.63
C SER A 48 10.44 -4.20 20.00
N PHE A 49 11.21 -5.01 19.26
CA PHE A 49 10.74 -6.27 18.69
C PHE A 49 10.45 -7.31 19.78
N GLU A 50 11.36 -7.46 20.73
CA GLU A 50 11.24 -8.45 21.80
C GLU A 50 10.17 -8.08 22.83
N ASN A 51 10.05 -6.80 23.19
CA ASN A 51 9.12 -6.33 24.22
C ASN A 51 7.64 -6.33 23.78
N ASN A 52 7.36 -6.32 22.47
CA ASN A 52 6.00 -6.14 21.94
C ASN A 52 5.48 -7.32 21.12
N LYS A 53 5.96 -8.55 21.37
CA LYS A 53 5.65 -9.74 20.56
C LYS A 53 4.16 -10.00 20.31
N GLU A 54 3.30 -9.84 21.33
CA GLU A 54 1.85 -10.04 21.16
C GLU A 54 1.22 -8.98 20.25
N GLU A 55 1.57 -7.71 20.44
CA GLU A 55 1.07 -6.61 19.61
C GLU A 55 1.63 -6.70 18.17
N LEU A 56 2.90 -7.08 18.05
CA LEU A 56 3.58 -7.27 16.77
C LEU A 56 2.92 -8.38 15.94
N SER A 57 2.48 -9.45 16.60
CA SER A 57 1.72 -10.53 15.96
C SER A 57 0.44 -10.03 15.32
N GLU A 58 -0.35 -9.24 16.04
CA GLU A 58 -1.58 -8.67 15.50
C GLU A 58 -1.31 -7.68 14.36
N LYS A 59 -0.28 -6.83 14.52
CA LYS A 59 0.15 -5.86 13.49
C LYS A 59 0.63 -6.55 12.22
N ALA A 60 1.52 -7.53 12.32
CA ALA A 60 2.06 -8.26 11.17
C ALA A 60 0.96 -8.97 10.36
N GLU A 61 -0.01 -9.61 11.03
CA GLU A 61 -1.17 -10.22 10.37
C GLU A 61 -2.08 -9.19 9.69
N LYS A 62 -2.33 -8.05 10.34
CA LYS A 62 -3.11 -6.95 9.76
C LYS A 62 -2.42 -6.37 8.52
N ILE A 63 -1.12 -6.12 8.57
CA ILE A 63 -0.33 -5.62 7.43
C ILE A 63 -0.36 -6.63 6.30
N TYR A 64 -0.07 -7.91 6.58
CA TYR A 64 -0.05 -8.96 5.57
C TYR A 64 -1.41 -9.15 4.88
N SER A 65 -2.50 -9.17 5.66
CA SER A 65 -3.85 -9.30 5.11
C SER A 65 -4.27 -8.08 4.28
N LEU A 66 -3.94 -6.87 4.74
CA LEU A 66 -4.21 -5.64 4.00
C LEU A 66 -3.37 -5.57 2.72
N TRP A 67 -2.09 -5.94 2.76
CA TRP A 67 -1.23 -6.02 1.58
C TRP A 67 -1.81 -6.97 0.53
N LYS A 68 -2.18 -8.20 0.90
CA LYS A 68 -2.78 -9.15 -0.06
C LYS A 68 -4.06 -8.62 -0.71
N LYS A 69 -4.87 -7.86 0.03
CA LYS A 69 -6.08 -7.23 -0.51
C LYS A 69 -5.74 -6.05 -1.44
N SER A 70 -4.78 -5.23 -1.06
CA SER A 70 -4.32 -4.06 -1.83
C SER A 70 -3.62 -4.49 -3.11
N ARG A 71 -2.70 -5.47 -3.06
CA ARG A 71 -1.95 -6.01 -4.19
C ARG A 71 -2.82 -6.31 -5.41
N LYS A 72 -3.92 -7.05 -5.21
CA LYS A 72 -4.85 -7.41 -6.31
C LYS A 72 -5.43 -6.18 -7.03
N LYS A 73 -5.59 -5.07 -6.31
CA LYS A 73 -6.08 -3.81 -6.87
C LYS A 73 -4.99 -3.03 -7.61
N LEU A 74 -3.72 -3.27 -7.28
CA LEU A 74 -2.56 -2.61 -7.86
C LEU A 74 -2.11 -3.23 -9.18
N GLU A 75 -2.41 -4.51 -9.44
CA GLU A 75 -1.97 -5.28 -10.63
C GLU A 75 -2.24 -4.58 -11.98
N TYR A 76 -3.26 -3.72 -12.05
CA TYR A 76 -3.68 -3.04 -13.29
C TYR A 76 -3.23 -1.58 -13.38
N VAL A 77 -2.56 -1.04 -12.34
CA VAL A 77 -2.24 0.40 -12.23
C VAL A 77 -0.79 0.66 -11.87
N ALA A 78 -0.15 -0.24 -11.11
CA ALA A 78 1.27 -0.15 -10.79
C ALA A 78 2.10 -1.11 -11.64
N SER A 79 3.37 -0.76 -11.86
CA SER A 79 4.30 -1.66 -12.55
C SER A 79 4.50 -2.94 -11.73
N TYR A 80 4.58 -4.09 -12.42
CA TYR A 80 4.86 -5.38 -11.77
C TYR A 80 6.12 -5.34 -10.90
N ALA A 81 7.18 -4.63 -11.32
CA ALA A 81 8.41 -4.51 -10.54
C ALA A 81 8.20 -3.88 -9.15
N LEU A 82 7.35 -2.84 -9.03
CA LEU A 82 7.03 -2.23 -7.75
C LEU A 82 6.19 -3.17 -6.87
N ILE A 83 5.26 -3.91 -7.47
CA ILE A 83 4.43 -4.87 -6.76
C ILE A 83 5.28 -6.03 -6.26
N GLU A 84 6.18 -6.55 -7.09
CA GLU A 84 7.07 -7.66 -6.76
C GLU A 84 8.05 -7.31 -5.65
N ALA A 85 8.65 -6.12 -5.69
CA ALA A 85 9.51 -5.64 -4.60
C ALA A 85 8.78 -5.55 -3.25
N ALA A 86 7.55 -5.01 -3.25
CA ALA A 86 6.73 -4.95 -2.05
C ALA A 86 6.27 -6.34 -1.58
N ASP A 87 6.00 -7.27 -2.50
CA ASP A 87 5.57 -8.64 -2.18
C ASP A 87 6.71 -9.48 -1.60
N GLU A 88 7.91 -9.35 -2.17
CA GLU A 88 9.13 -9.97 -1.65
C GLU A 88 9.44 -9.46 -0.24
N ALA A 89 9.48 -8.13 -0.04
CA ALA A 89 9.73 -7.53 1.26
C ALA A 89 8.67 -7.92 2.31
N MET A 90 7.38 -7.97 1.92
CA MET A 90 6.31 -8.43 2.80
C MET A 90 6.46 -9.92 3.15
N GLY A 91 6.89 -10.75 2.19
CA GLY A 91 7.17 -12.16 2.39
C GLY A 91 8.32 -12.39 3.38
N GLU A 92 9.42 -11.66 3.21
CA GLU A 92 10.56 -11.63 4.14
C GLU A 92 10.11 -11.20 5.53
N LEU A 93 9.36 -10.09 5.63
CA LEU A 93 8.90 -9.54 6.91
C LEU A 93 8.01 -10.51 7.66
N TYR A 94 6.99 -11.05 6.99
CA TYR A 94 6.06 -11.97 7.62
C TYR A 94 6.74 -13.31 7.96
N GLY A 95 7.66 -13.77 7.11
CA GLY A 95 8.46 -14.97 7.36
C GLY A 95 9.37 -14.81 8.58
N ALA A 96 10.12 -13.72 8.66
CA ALA A 96 11.00 -13.40 9.78
C ALA A 96 10.21 -13.25 11.10
N TYR A 97 9.06 -12.58 11.06
CA TYR A 97 8.15 -12.54 12.21
C TYR A 97 7.70 -13.94 12.65
N LYS A 98 7.27 -14.81 11.74
CA LYS A 98 6.85 -16.18 12.08
C LYS A 98 8.00 -17.04 12.63
N ALA A 99 9.23 -16.76 12.20
CA ALA A 99 10.44 -17.38 12.71
C ALA A 99 10.93 -16.77 14.05
N ASN A 100 10.31 -15.67 14.50
CA ASN A 100 10.77 -14.86 15.63
C ASN A 100 12.25 -14.41 15.44
N ASP A 101 12.56 -13.97 14.22
CA ASP A 101 13.89 -13.55 13.76
C ASP A 101 13.94 -12.02 13.62
N ALA A 102 14.45 -11.33 14.64
CA ALA A 102 14.58 -9.87 14.64
C ALA A 102 15.55 -9.38 13.57
N ASP A 103 16.68 -10.08 13.39
CA ASP A 103 17.74 -9.75 12.42
C ASP A 103 17.20 -9.78 10.98
N GLY A 104 16.27 -10.70 10.69
CA GLY A 104 15.55 -10.74 9.43
C GLY A 104 14.39 -9.74 9.35
N PHE A 105 13.70 -9.50 10.46
CA PHE A 105 12.48 -8.69 10.49
C PHE A 105 12.74 -7.21 10.25
N LEU A 106 13.68 -6.61 11.00
CA LEU A 106 13.97 -5.17 10.94
C LEU A 106 14.36 -4.70 9.52
N PRO A 107 15.31 -5.33 8.81
CA PRO A 107 15.62 -4.93 7.43
C PRO A 107 14.46 -5.16 6.47
N ALA A 108 13.67 -6.22 6.65
CA ALA A 108 12.49 -6.47 5.84
C ALA A 108 11.40 -5.39 6.05
N ALA A 109 11.25 -4.87 7.27
CA ALA A 109 10.33 -3.77 7.58
C ALA A 109 10.72 -2.49 6.86
N VAL A 110 12.02 -2.17 6.85
CA VAL A 110 12.56 -1.02 6.11
C VAL A 110 12.35 -1.18 4.60
N LYS A 111 12.65 -2.35 4.03
CA LYS A 111 12.42 -2.63 2.60
C LYS A 111 10.94 -2.51 2.22
N PHE A 112 10.05 -3.01 3.08
CA PHE A 112 8.61 -2.94 2.84
C PHE A 112 8.11 -1.50 2.89
N ARG A 113 8.57 -0.69 3.86
CA ARG A 113 8.28 0.74 3.94
C ARG A 113 8.73 1.50 2.69
N ASP A 114 9.99 1.33 2.25
CA ASP A 114 10.50 1.95 1.01
C ASP A 114 9.67 1.53 -0.21
N SER A 115 9.27 0.27 -0.31
CA SER A 115 8.43 -0.21 -1.41
C SER A 115 7.03 0.43 -1.39
N LEU A 116 6.44 0.63 -0.21
CA LEU A 116 5.17 1.33 -0.04
C LEU A 116 5.28 2.82 -0.36
N GLU A 117 6.37 3.49 0.01
CA GLU A 117 6.61 4.90 -0.33
C GLU A 117 6.67 5.10 -1.85
N ARG A 118 7.35 4.21 -2.56
CA ARG A 118 7.40 4.24 -4.04
C ARG A 118 6.02 4.03 -4.66
N LEU A 119 5.20 3.15 -4.08
CA LEU A 119 3.82 2.97 -4.50
C LEU A 119 2.96 4.20 -4.17
N ALA A 120 3.18 4.86 -3.04
CA ALA A 120 2.46 6.06 -2.62
C ALA A 120 2.68 7.21 -3.62
N VAL A 121 3.91 7.40 -4.09
CA VAL A 121 4.26 8.40 -5.13
C VAL A 121 3.43 8.19 -6.40
N LEU A 122 3.21 6.95 -6.83
CA LEU A 122 2.40 6.64 -8.03
C LEU A 122 0.96 7.13 -7.90
N PHE A 123 0.39 7.04 -6.70
CA PHE A 123 -0.99 7.47 -6.43
C PHE A 123 -1.11 8.95 -6.07
N GLY A 124 -0.03 9.73 -6.20
CA GLY A 124 -0.02 11.13 -5.81
C GLY A 124 -0.18 11.35 -4.30
N VAL A 125 0.08 10.31 -3.50
CA VAL A 125 0.15 10.40 -2.05
C VAL A 125 1.55 10.93 -1.72
N SER A 126 1.72 12.26 -1.72
CA SER A 126 2.97 12.89 -1.30
C SER A 126 2.94 13.15 0.21
N PHE A 127 3.83 12.51 0.97
CA PHE A 127 4.14 12.92 2.34
C PHE A 127 5.01 14.19 2.31
N GLN A 128 4.38 15.32 2.02
CA GLN A 128 4.88 16.65 2.40
C GLN A 128 3.91 17.24 3.43
N SER A 129 3.86 16.67 4.65
CA SER A 129 3.29 17.36 5.81
C SER A 129 3.63 16.74 7.19
N LEU A 130 4.81 16.12 7.36
CA LEU A 130 5.31 15.73 8.69
C LEU A 130 6.73 16.25 8.90
N ALA A 131 6.93 17.53 8.60
CA ALA A 131 8.07 18.34 9.01
C ALA A 131 7.57 19.64 9.62
#